data_AF-A0A368FIY9-F1
#
_entry.id   AF-A0A368FIY9-F1
#
_cell.length_a   1.000
_cell.length_b   1.000
_cell.length_c   1.000
_cell.angle_alpha   90.00
_cell.angle_beta   90.00
_cell.angle_gamma   90.00
#
_symmetry.space_group_name_H-M   'P 1'
#
loop_
_entity.id
_entity.type
_entity.pdbx_description
1 polymer ?
#
loop_
_entity_poly.entity_id
_entity_poly.type
_entity_poly.pdbx_seq_one_letter_code
_entity_poly.pdbx_strand_id
1 'polypeptide(L)'
;DGTVETYKAAINGTHDISGNCQGTYGNQTAQSIKVSFFPAGNDTPAVTAQPWELELIFGSEEKKSAFELLDYSLTTAPVSGVNASSICMGLSFVRLFENSSSESFSDKFTKAAGQIDVLAHDTNAFKCSSSGLSLSNDSMVEMKNVRAIAFAQLPQPEFAKEQIYEQCLADSRTSDIVPIVVGACLAGLVVVVLVAYLIGRARAKRQGYASV
;
A
#
# COMPACT_ATOMS: atom_id res chain seq x y z
N ASP A 1 -20.92 -17.30 -2.43
CA ASP A 1 -20.64 -16.31 -3.49
C ASP A 1 -20.80 -14.90 -2.97
N GLY A 2 -19.71 -14.32 -2.44
CA GLY A 2 -19.66 -12.90 -2.12
C GLY A 2 -19.16 -12.14 -3.36
N THR A 3 -19.94 -11.20 -3.86
CA THR A 3 -19.49 -10.25 -4.88
C THR A 3 -18.56 -9.23 -4.25
N VAL A 4 -17.30 -9.20 -4.67
CA VAL A 4 -16.35 -8.16 -4.26
C VAL A 4 -16.65 -6.90 -5.06
N GLU A 5 -17.14 -5.86 -4.38
CA GLU A 5 -17.37 -4.55 -4.99
C GLU A 5 -16.10 -3.68 -4.89
N THR A 6 -15.72 -3.04 -6.00
CA THR A 6 -14.52 -2.17 -6.05
C THR A 6 -14.94 -0.73 -6.30
N TYR A 7 -14.64 0.15 -5.35
CA TYR A 7 -14.89 1.58 -5.45
C TYR A 7 -13.59 2.32 -5.75
N LYS A 8 -13.64 3.25 -6.71
CA LYS A 8 -12.49 4.10 -7.06
C LYS A 8 -12.77 5.53 -6.60
N ALA A 9 -11.78 6.20 -6.04
CA ALA A 9 -11.86 7.62 -5.72
C ALA A 9 -10.57 8.30 -6.18
N ALA A 10 -10.69 9.50 -6.73
CA ALA A 10 -9.55 10.31 -7.13
C ALA A 10 -9.30 11.38 -6.07
N ILE A 11 -8.05 11.51 -5.63
CA ILE A 11 -7.69 12.46 -4.55
C ILE A 11 -7.91 13.92 -4.99
N ASN A 12 -7.81 14.25 -6.28
CA ASN A 12 -8.11 15.60 -6.78
C ASN A 12 -9.60 15.99 -6.64
N GLY A 13 -10.49 15.06 -6.29
CA GLY A 13 -11.91 15.28 -6.02
C GLY A 13 -12.31 15.06 -4.56
N THR A 14 -11.37 15.13 -3.61
CA THR A 14 -11.67 15.02 -2.18
C THR A 14 -12.55 16.16 -1.71
N HIS A 15 -13.50 15.85 -0.83
CA HIS A 15 -14.39 16.82 -0.23
C HIS A 15 -13.66 17.69 0.81
N ASP A 16 -12.86 17.06 1.66
CA ASP A 16 -12.09 17.76 2.70
C ASP A 16 -10.81 16.98 3.05
N ILE A 17 -9.78 17.70 3.47
CA ILE A 17 -8.51 17.14 3.96
C ILE A 17 -8.15 17.85 5.25
N SER A 18 -8.13 17.11 6.35
CA SER A 18 -7.74 17.61 7.67
C SER A 18 -6.63 16.74 8.26
N GLY A 19 -5.99 17.21 9.33
CA GLY A 19 -4.92 16.46 9.97
C GLY A 19 -4.41 17.15 11.22
N ASN A 20 -3.60 16.43 12.00
CA ASN A 20 -2.95 16.94 13.20
C ASN A 20 -1.47 16.57 13.20
N CYS A 21 -0.59 17.55 13.39
CA CYS A 21 0.86 17.34 13.42
C CYS A 21 1.43 17.17 14.84
N GLN A 22 0.64 17.46 15.88
CA GLN A 22 1.04 17.41 17.30
C GLN A 22 0.18 16.40 18.09
N GLY A 23 -0.08 15.25 17.48
CA GLY A 23 -0.79 14.15 18.13
C GLY A 23 0.13 13.26 18.95
N THR A 24 -0.48 12.41 19.76
CA THR A 24 0.16 11.23 20.33
C THR A 24 -0.71 10.02 20.03
N TYR A 25 -0.07 8.90 19.71
CA TYR A 25 -0.75 7.63 19.51
C TYR A 25 -0.07 6.58 20.39
N GLY A 26 -0.80 6.11 21.40
CA GLY A 26 -0.22 5.33 22.49
C GLY A 26 0.83 6.14 23.27
N ASN A 27 2.08 5.68 23.24
CA ASN A 27 3.21 6.28 23.96
C ASN A 27 4.20 7.05 23.06
N GLN A 28 3.86 7.27 21.78
CA GLN A 28 4.74 7.94 20.81
C GLN A 28 4.06 9.18 20.22
N THR A 29 4.87 10.12 19.70
CA THR A 29 4.36 11.25 18.93
C THR A 29 3.79 10.76 17.61
N ALA A 30 2.66 11.33 17.21
CA ALA A 30 1.92 10.91 16.03
C ALA A 30 1.44 12.10 15.19
N GLN A 31 1.48 11.93 13.88
CA GLN A 31 0.87 12.83 12.91
C GLN A 31 -0.28 12.07 12.25
N SER A 32 -1.47 12.65 12.25
CA SER A 32 -2.62 12.07 11.56
C SER A 32 -3.03 12.91 10.37
N ILE A 33 -3.46 12.24 9.32
CA ILE A 33 -4.13 12.85 8.17
C ILE A 33 -5.46 12.13 7.95
N LYS A 34 -6.51 12.92 7.77
CA LYS A 34 -7.86 12.48 7.50
C LYS A 34 -8.29 13.03 6.15
N VAL A 35 -8.65 12.13 5.25
CA VAL A 35 -9.08 12.46 3.89
C VAL A 35 -10.55 12.07 3.76
N SER A 36 -11.38 13.05 3.45
CA SER A 36 -12.82 12.90 3.22
C SER A 36 -13.10 12.91 1.71
N PHE A 37 -13.71 11.86 1.19
CA PHE A 37 -13.99 11.73 -0.24
C PHE A 37 -15.30 10.99 -0.53
N PHE A 38 -15.83 11.19 -1.72
CA PHE A 38 -16.98 10.44 -2.21
C PHE A 38 -16.51 9.29 -3.13
N PRO A 39 -17.09 8.09 -3.02
CA PRO A 39 -16.79 7.00 -3.96
C PRO A 39 -17.30 7.36 -5.37
N ALA A 40 -16.51 7.11 -6.41
CA ALA A 40 -16.93 7.35 -7.79
C ALA A 40 -17.88 6.24 -8.27
N GLY A 41 -18.97 6.62 -8.94
CA GLY A 41 -19.91 5.67 -9.55
C GLY A 41 -21.40 5.95 -9.32
N ASN A 42 -21.76 7.02 -8.60
CA ASN A 42 -23.15 7.42 -8.41
C ASN A 42 -23.32 8.89 -8.77
N ASP A 43 -24.06 9.19 -9.84
CA ASP A 43 -24.49 10.54 -10.22
C ASP A 43 -25.56 11.08 -9.24
N THR A 44 -25.33 10.91 -7.94
CA THR A 44 -26.19 11.50 -6.91
C THR A 44 -25.61 12.85 -6.51
N PRO A 45 -26.39 13.94 -6.59
CA PRO A 45 -25.96 15.23 -6.08
C PRO A 45 -25.55 15.08 -4.61
N ALA A 46 -24.38 15.64 -4.26
CA ALA A 46 -23.69 15.54 -2.96
C ALA A 46 -24.51 15.99 -1.71
N VAL A 47 -25.79 16.32 -1.88
CA VAL A 47 -26.65 16.87 -0.81
C VAL A 47 -27.20 15.77 0.12
N THR A 48 -27.08 14.48 -0.24
CA THR A 48 -27.59 13.36 0.57
C THR A 48 -26.59 12.22 0.83
N ALA A 49 -25.41 12.25 0.21
CA ALA A 49 -24.36 11.25 0.45
C ALA A 49 -23.43 11.73 1.57
N GLN A 50 -23.16 10.89 2.56
CA GLN A 50 -22.10 11.15 3.53
C GLN A 50 -20.74 10.72 2.93
N PRO A 51 -19.68 11.54 3.08
CA PRO A 51 -18.38 11.20 2.54
C PRO A 51 -17.74 10.06 3.34
N TRP A 52 -16.89 9.28 2.68
CA TRP A 52 -16.05 8.30 3.34
C TRP A 52 -14.83 9.01 3.92
N GLU A 53 -14.41 8.59 5.10
CA GLU A 53 -13.26 9.14 5.80
C GLU A 53 -12.15 8.09 5.89
N LEU A 54 -11.01 8.36 5.26
CA LEU A 54 -9.79 7.60 5.44
C LEU A 54 -8.86 8.34 6.40
N GLU A 55 -8.54 7.70 7.52
CA GLU A 55 -7.61 8.20 8.52
C GLU A 55 -6.32 7.38 8.49
N LEU A 56 -5.19 8.07 8.39
CA LEU A 56 -3.85 7.50 8.41
C LEU A 56 -3.07 8.12 9.58
N ILE A 57 -2.44 7.29 10.40
CA ILE A 57 -1.70 7.72 11.59
C ILE A 57 -0.24 7.31 11.43
N PHE A 58 0.63 8.30 11.34
CA PHE A 58 2.08 8.14 11.26
C PHE A 58 2.70 8.38 12.63
N GLY A 59 3.59 7.49 13.04
CA GLY A 59 4.46 7.65 14.21
C GLY A 59 5.89 7.83 13.79
N SER A 60 6.73 8.29 14.71
CA SER A 60 8.18 8.37 14.54
C SER A 60 8.86 7.65 15.70
N GLU A 61 9.84 6.81 15.40
CA GLU A 61 10.64 6.11 16.40
C GLU A 61 12.12 6.41 16.13
N GLU A 62 12.73 7.27 16.96
CA GLU A 62 14.06 7.88 16.74
C GLU A 62 15.20 6.91 16.38
N LYS A 63 15.07 5.62 16.72
CA LYS A 63 16.09 4.58 16.46
C LYS A 63 15.74 3.62 15.34
N LYS A 64 14.52 3.67 14.81
CA LYS A 64 13.99 2.65 13.90
C LYS A 64 13.56 3.25 12.57
N SER A 65 12.87 4.38 12.58
CA SER A 65 12.36 5.02 11.35
C SER A 65 12.09 6.51 11.60
N ALA A 66 12.30 7.32 10.56
CA ALA A 66 11.94 8.73 10.56
C ALA A 66 10.43 8.90 10.67
N PHE A 67 9.69 8.02 9.99
CA PHE A 67 8.27 7.82 10.21
C PHE A 67 7.86 6.40 9.80
N GLU A 68 6.78 5.91 10.41
CA GLU A 68 6.13 4.64 10.11
C GLU A 68 4.62 4.83 10.20
N LEU A 69 3.85 4.23 9.28
CA LEU A 69 2.40 4.19 9.37
C LEU A 69 1.99 3.19 10.47
N LEU A 70 1.57 3.71 11.62
CA LEU A 70 1.21 2.92 12.79
C LEU A 70 -0.16 2.27 12.62
N ASP A 71 -1.14 3.07 12.20
CA ASP A 71 -2.53 2.68 12.13
C ASP A 71 -3.26 3.38 10.98
N TYR A 72 -4.35 2.76 10.55
CA TYR A 72 -5.24 3.33 9.55
C TYR A 72 -6.66 2.81 9.76
N SER A 73 -7.63 3.66 9.44
CA SER A 73 -9.02 3.27 9.44
C SER A 73 -9.78 3.92 8.31
N LEU A 74 -10.74 3.19 7.75
CA LEU A 74 -11.66 3.67 6.73
C LEU A 74 -13.06 3.64 7.32
N THR A 75 -13.68 4.80 7.44
CA THR A 75 -15.08 4.93 7.80
C THR A 75 -15.89 5.15 6.54
N THR A 76 -16.75 4.19 6.23
CA THR A 76 -17.65 4.27 5.08
C THR A 76 -19.05 4.65 5.56
N ALA A 77 -19.76 5.39 4.73
CA ALA A 77 -21.16 5.70 4.95
C ALA A 77 -22.00 5.08 3.82
N PRO A 78 -23.24 4.65 4.10
CA PRO A 78 -24.11 4.05 3.12
C PRO A 78 -24.44 5.07 2.04
N VAL A 79 -24.17 4.70 0.79
CA VAL A 79 -24.60 5.45 -0.39
C VAL A 79 -25.66 4.63 -1.14
N SER A 80 -26.64 5.31 -1.75
CA SER A 80 -27.69 4.63 -2.53
C SER A 80 -27.06 3.82 -3.66
N GLY A 81 -27.24 2.50 -3.68
CA GLY A 81 -26.69 1.59 -4.69
C GLY A 81 -25.63 0.59 -4.18
N VAL A 82 -25.17 0.71 -2.92
CA VAL A 82 -24.32 -0.31 -2.29
C VAL A 82 -25.20 -1.48 -1.83
N ASN A 83 -24.87 -2.71 -2.26
CA ASN A 83 -25.52 -3.92 -1.76
C ASN A 83 -25.01 -4.24 -0.35
N ALA A 84 -25.49 -3.48 0.62
CA ALA A 84 -25.17 -3.68 2.00
C ALA A 84 -25.95 -4.87 2.60
N SER A 85 -25.61 -6.09 2.20
CA SER A 85 -26.24 -7.31 2.74
C SER A 85 -25.95 -7.53 4.24
N SER A 86 -24.97 -6.83 4.80
CA SER A 86 -24.58 -6.92 6.22
C SER A 86 -25.19 -5.83 7.10
N ILE A 87 -25.62 -4.70 6.53
CA ILE A 87 -26.09 -3.52 7.30
C ILE A 87 -27.45 -3.76 7.96
N CYS A 88 -28.17 -4.82 7.57
CA CYS A 88 -29.46 -5.19 8.17
C CYS A 88 -29.43 -6.40 9.12
N MET A 89 -28.33 -7.16 9.25
CA MET A 89 -28.33 -8.38 10.09
C MET A 89 -27.91 -8.17 11.55
N GLY A 90 -27.47 -6.96 11.93
CA GLY A 90 -27.46 -6.53 13.33
C GLY A 90 -28.82 -5.96 13.80
N LEU A 91 -29.76 -5.72 12.89
CA LEU A 91 -31.06 -5.09 13.14
C LEU A 91 -32.19 -6.11 13.39
N SER A 92 -31.90 -7.24 14.05
CA SER A 92 -33.00 -8.02 14.65
C SER A 92 -33.51 -7.41 15.97
N PHE A 93 -32.87 -6.35 16.49
CA PHE A 93 -33.28 -5.71 17.75
C PHE A 93 -33.79 -4.26 17.64
N VAL A 94 -33.56 -3.54 16.53
CA VAL A 94 -33.96 -2.11 16.40
C VAL A 94 -35.31 -1.98 15.67
N ARG A 95 -36.32 -2.71 16.14
CA ARG A 95 -37.73 -2.48 15.76
C ARG A 95 -38.66 -2.25 16.94
N LEU A 96 -38.18 -1.75 18.08
CA LEU A 96 -39.08 -1.47 19.21
C LEU A 96 -38.84 -0.18 20.00
N PHE A 97 -37.98 0.76 19.56
CA PHE A 97 -37.91 2.06 20.24
C PHE A 97 -37.99 3.23 19.27
N GLU A 98 -39.24 3.64 19.12
CA GLU A 98 -39.74 4.94 18.71
C GLU A 98 -39.27 6.02 19.71
N ASN A 99 -38.19 6.75 19.39
CA ASN A 99 -37.97 8.18 19.67
C ASN A 99 -36.51 8.57 19.41
N SER A 100 -36.31 9.65 18.65
CA SER A 100 -35.17 10.56 18.82
C SER A 100 -33.75 9.96 18.71
N SER A 101 -33.22 9.87 17.50
CA SER A 101 -31.99 10.54 17.07
C SER A 101 -31.56 9.97 15.72
N SER A 102 -31.22 10.85 14.78
CA SER A 102 -30.60 10.50 13.51
C SER A 102 -29.19 9.96 13.77
N GLU A 103 -29.07 8.67 14.08
CA GLU A 103 -27.77 8.00 14.10
C GLU A 103 -27.33 7.77 12.64
N SER A 104 -26.30 8.51 12.21
CA SER A 104 -25.62 8.26 10.95
C SER A 104 -25.10 6.81 10.96
N PHE A 105 -25.66 5.96 10.12
CA PHE A 105 -25.12 4.62 9.88
C PHE A 105 -23.75 4.77 9.23
N SER A 106 -22.67 4.36 9.89
CA SER A 106 -21.32 4.37 9.30
C SER A 106 -20.55 3.13 9.75
N ASP A 107 -19.96 2.40 8.80
CA ASP A 107 -19.13 1.23 9.08
C ASP A 107 -17.66 1.65 9.13
N LYS A 108 -16.99 1.32 10.25
CA LYS A 108 -15.57 1.59 10.46
C LYS A 108 -14.75 0.31 10.27
N PHE A 109 -13.94 0.31 9.22
CA PHE A 109 -12.94 -0.70 8.95
C PHE A 109 -11.61 -0.27 9.56
N THR A 110 -10.99 -1.14 10.35
CA THR A 110 -9.70 -0.89 10.99
C THR A 110 -8.62 -1.73 10.34
N LYS A 111 -7.36 -1.35 10.55
CA LYS A 111 -6.18 -2.13 10.18
C LYS A 111 -6.34 -3.63 10.51
N ALA A 112 -6.09 -4.49 9.53
CA ALA A 112 -5.96 -5.93 9.76
C ALA A 112 -4.56 -6.30 10.26
N ALA A 113 -4.42 -7.52 10.79
CA ALA A 113 -3.13 -8.11 11.10
C ALA A 113 -2.36 -8.41 9.80
N GLY A 114 -1.68 -7.39 9.28
CA GLY A 114 -0.87 -7.45 8.07
C GLY A 114 0.37 -6.56 8.20
N GLN A 115 1.39 -6.85 7.40
CA GLN A 115 2.60 -6.06 7.35
C GLN A 115 2.31 -4.72 6.66
N ILE A 116 2.68 -3.62 7.32
CA ILE A 116 2.57 -2.27 6.75
C ILE A 116 3.98 -1.86 6.32
N ASP A 117 4.16 -1.60 5.02
CA ASP A 117 5.47 -1.25 4.45
C ASP A 117 5.63 0.25 4.20
N VAL A 118 4.78 1.09 4.81
CA VAL A 118 4.86 2.56 4.68
C VAL A 118 5.74 3.09 5.81
N LEU A 119 7.05 3.10 5.57
CA LEU A 119 8.05 3.65 6.46
C LEU A 119 9.20 4.28 5.67
N ALA A 120 9.91 5.21 6.28
CA ALA A 120 11.16 5.75 5.74
C ALA A 120 12.17 6.01 6.86
N HIS A 121 13.46 6.01 6.53
CA HIS A 121 14.55 6.26 7.47
C HIS A 121 15.16 7.66 7.27
N ASP A 122 15.83 8.14 8.33
CA ASP A 122 16.55 9.42 8.37
C ASP A 122 15.69 10.64 7.96
N THR A 123 15.94 11.19 6.77
CA THR A 123 15.20 12.32 6.18
C THR A 123 14.57 11.96 4.84
N ASN A 124 14.52 10.66 4.53
CA ASN A 124 14.00 10.16 3.27
C ASN A 124 12.47 10.27 3.23
N ALA A 125 11.95 10.41 2.01
CA ALA A 125 10.53 10.31 1.75
C ALA A 125 10.21 8.89 1.31
N PHE A 126 8.95 8.48 1.46
CA PHE A 126 8.48 7.21 0.95
C PHE A 126 7.86 7.39 -0.43
N LYS A 127 8.11 6.44 -1.34
CA LYS A 127 7.48 6.38 -2.67
C LYS A 127 7.06 4.95 -2.98
N CYS A 128 5.83 4.78 -3.48
CA CYS A 128 5.35 3.48 -3.93
C CYS A 128 4.39 3.61 -5.11
N SER A 129 4.53 2.72 -6.10
CA SER A 129 3.67 2.72 -7.29
C SER A 129 2.29 2.11 -7.00
N SER A 130 2.23 1.03 -6.21
CA SER A 130 0.97 0.47 -5.68
C SER A 130 1.18 -0.07 -4.26
N SER A 131 0.34 0.38 -3.32
CA SER A 131 0.33 -0.08 -1.92
C SER A 131 -1.05 -0.59 -1.55
N GLY A 132 -1.14 -1.88 -1.19
CA GLY A 132 -2.36 -2.48 -0.64
C GLY A 132 -2.34 -2.45 0.88
N LEU A 133 -3.38 -1.88 1.48
CA LEU A 133 -3.62 -1.89 2.92
C LEU A 133 -4.80 -2.81 3.22
N SER A 134 -4.56 -3.89 3.96
CA SER A 134 -5.61 -4.85 4.33
C SER A 134 -6.39 -4.37 5.56
N LEU A 135 -7.69 -4.26 5.44
CA LEU A 135 -8.60 -3.88 6.53
C LEU A 135 -9.29 -5.12 7.11
N SER A 136 -9.96 -4.93 8.24
CA SER A 136 -10.86 -5.92 8.81
C SER A 136 -11.92 -6.37 7.79
N ASN A 137 -12.45 -7.59 7.96
CA ASN A 137 -13.51 -8.17 7.12
C ASN A 137 -13.11 -8.36 5.64
N ASP A 138 -11.90 -8.88 5.38
CA ASP A 138 -11.38 -9.19 4.03
C ASP A 138 -11.40 -8.03 3.02
N SER A 139 -11.51 -6.80 3.53
CA SER A 139 -11.53 -5.57 2.73
C SER A 139 -10.11 -5.07 2.50
N MET A 140 -9.85 -4.42 1.36
CA MET A 140 -8.52 -3.90 1.03
C MET A 140 -8.62 -2.52 0.38
N VAL A 141 -7.76 -1.60 0.80
CA VAL A 141 -7.58 -0.30 0.16
C VAL A 141 -6.30 -0.35 -0.67
N GLU A 142 -6.43 -0.20 -1.99
CA GLU A 142 -5.30 -0.07 -2.90
C GLU A 142 -5.04 1.42 -3.19
N MET A 143 -3.84 1.90 -2.87
CA MET A 143 -3.39 3.25 -3.19
C MET A 143 -2.39 3.21 -4.34
N LYS A 144 -2.52 4.13 -5.30
CA LYS A 144 -1.64 4.22 -6.48
C LYS A 144 -0.79 5.47 -6.45
N ASN A 145 0.49 5.34 -6.82
CA ASN A 145 1.47 6.43 -6.90
C ASN A 145 1.56 7.24 -5.60
N VAL A 146 1.73 6.54 -4.47
CA VAL A 146 1.84 7.14 -3.15
C VAL A 146 3.21 7.79 -2.99
N ARG A 147 3.23 9.03 -2.50
CA ARG A 147 4.42 9.72 -2.01
C ARG A 147 4.08 10.31 -0.66
N ALA A 148 4.85 9.98 0.36
CA ALA A 148 4.59 10.40 1.72
C ALA A 148 5.88 10.86 2.40
N ILE A 149 5.76 11.89 3.21
CA ILE A 149 6.79 12.34 4.14
C ILE A 149 6.06 12.83 5.39
N ALA A 150 6.51 12.40 6.56
CA ALA A 150 5.97 12.83 7.85
C ALA A 150 7.12 13.28 8.75
N PHE A 151 6.80 14.09 9.78
CA PHE A 151 7.78 14.64 10.73
C PHE A 151 8.92 15.48 10.13
N ALA A 152 8.86 15.81 8.83
CA ALA A 152 9.85 16.64 8.16
C ALA A 152 9.52 18.14 8.27
N GLN A 153 10.53 18.94 8.57
CA GLN A 153 10.44 20.41 8.57
C GLN A 153 10.76 20.93 7.18
N LEU A 154 9.75 21.02 6.34
CA LEU A 154 9.87 21.53 4.98
C LEU A 154 9.57 23.04 4.95
N PRO A 155 10.39 23.86 4.28
CA PRO A 155 10.13 25.29 4.15
C PRO A 155 8.93 25.60 3.23
N GLN A 156 8.52 24.63 2.39
CA GLN A 156 7.41 24.74 1.45
C GLN A 156 6.57 23.46 1.52
N PRO A 157 5.27 23.51 1.19
CA PRO A 157 4.39 22.33 1.17
C PRO A 157 4.63 21.44 -0.06
N GLU A 158 5.87 21.40 -0.57
CA GLU A 158 6.27 20.60 -1.72
C GLU A 158 7.46 19.72 -1.31
N PHE A 159 7.55 18.54 -1.93
CA PHE A 159 8.73 17.69 -1.79
C PHE A 159 9.96 18.42 -2.34
N ALA A 160 11.06 18.38 -1.59
CA ALA A 160 12.31 18.97 -2.07
C ALA A 160 12.73 18.34 -3.41
N LYS A 161 13.31 19.13 -4.31
CA LYS A 161 13.77 18.63 -5.62
C LYS A 161 14.86 17.56 -5.50
N GLU A 162 15.62 17.60 -4.42
CA GLU A 162 16.70 16.65 -4.08
C GLU A 162 16.24 15.59 -3.07
N GLN A 163 14.93 15.40 -2.89
CA GLN A 163 14.39 14.43 -1.95
C GLN A 163 14.77 13.00 -2.35
N ILE A 164 15.40 12.29 -1.42
CA ILE A 164 15.69 10.86 -1.57
C ILE A 164 14.41 10.08 -1.21
N TYR A 165 14.06 9.11 -2.04
CA TYR A 165 12.87 8.28 -1.87
C TYR A 165 13.23 6.83 -1.55
N GLU A 166 12.75 6.33 -0.41
CA GLU A 166 12.69 4.92 -0.11
C GLU A 166 11.49 4.29 -0.83
N GLN A 167 11.74 3.17 -1.50
CA GLN A 167 10.73 2.45 -2.26
C GLN A 167 10.11 1.34 -1.42
N CYS A 168 8.82 1.10 -1.61
CA CYS A 168 8.10 -0.01 -0.98
C CYS A 168 8.59 -1.38 -1.47
N LEU A 169 8.29 -2.43 -0.69
CA LEU A 169 8.62 -3.81 -1.08
C LEU A 169 7.98 -4.22 -2.40
N ALA A 170 6.79 -3.72 -2.74
CA ALA A 170 6.12 -4.03 -4.01
C ALA A 170 6.93 -3.56 -5.24
N ASP A 171 7.52 -2.35 -5.17
CA ASP A 171 8.38 -1.83 -6.24
C ASP A 171 9.77 -2.48 -6.17
N SER A 172 10.25 -2.78 -4.96
CA SER A 172 11.51 -3.50 -4.72
C SER A 172 11.47 -4.97 -5.16
N ARG A 173 10.30 -5.62 -5.26
CA ARG A 173 10.17 -7.01 -5.76
C ARG A 173 10.59 -7.18 -7.22
N THR A 174 10.66 -6.08 -7.99
CA THR A 174 11.34 -6.08 -9.30
C THR A 174 12.85 -6.39 -9.17
N SER A 175 13.39 -6.41 -7.96
CA SER A 175 14.77 -6.77 -7.60
C SER A 175 15.00 -8.29 -7.44
N ASP A 176 14.15 -9.14 -8.04
CA ASP A 176 14.57 -10.50 -8.43
C ASP A 176 15.67 -10.47 -9.53
N ILE A 177 16.08 -9.28 -9.95
CA ILE A 177 17.24 -9.05 -10.82
C ILE A 177 18.51 -9.72 -10.29
N VAL A 178 18.70 -9.79 -8.96
CA VAL A 178 19.90 -10.41 -8.38
C VAL A 178 19.97 -11.91 -8.67
N PRO A 179 18.98 -12.76 -8.31
CA PRO A 179 19.02 -14.18 -8.65
C PRO A 179 19.02 -14.43 -10.17
N ILE A 180 18.40 -13.57 -10.98
CA ILE A 180 18.41 -13.68 -12.45
C ILE A 180 19.82 -13.45 -13.01
N VAL A 181 20.51 -12.40 -12.56
CA VAL A 181 21.88 -12.09 -13.00
C VAL A 181 22.86 -13.18 -12.57
N VAL A 182 22.74 -13.66 -11.32
CA VAL A 182 23.56 -14.78 -10.83
C VAL A 182 23.32 -16.04 -11.67
N GLY A 183 22.08 -16.34 -12.03
CA GLY A 183 21.72 -17.46 -12.90
C GLY A 183 22.33 -17.34 -14.31
N ALA A 184 22.25 -16.15 -14.93
CA ALA A 184 22.80 -15.91 -16.26
C ALA A 184 24.34 -16.06 -16.29
N CYS A 185 25.04 -15.53 -15.28
CA CYS A 185 26.49 -15.66 -15.14
C CYS A 185 26.93 -17.13 -15.00
N LEU A 186 26.25 -17.90 -14.15
CA LEU A 186 26.53 -19.34 -13.97
C LEU A 186 26.29 -20.13 -15.26
N ALA A 187 25.16 -19.89 -15.93
CA ALA A 187 24.84 -20.57 -17.20
C ALA A 187 25.86 -20.25 -18.30
N GLY A 188 26.26 -18.98 -18.44
CA GLY A 188 27.28 -18.56 -19.40
C GLY A 188 28.61 -19.26 -19.17
N LEU A 189 29.05 -19.38 -17.91
CA LEU A 189 30.30 -20.04 -17.56
C LEU A 189 30.27 -21.53 -17.95
N VAL A 190 29.17 -22.22 -17.69
CA VAL A 190 28.99 -23.64 -18.06
C VAL A 190 29.07 -23.84 -19.58
N VAL A 191 28.44 -22.97 -20.37
CA VAL A 191 28.49 -23.04 -21.84
C VAL A 191 29.91 -22.87 -22.35
N VAL A 192 30.67 -21.90 -21.82
CA VAL A 192 32.07 -21.68 -22.20
C VAL A 192 32.93 -22.91 -21.89
N VAL A 193 32.77 -23.51 -20.71
CA VAL A 193 33.48 -24.72 -20.31
C VAL A 193 33.15 -25.89 -21.24
N LEU A 194 31.88 -26.05 -21.62
CA LEU A 194 31.45 -27.10 -22.56
C LEU A 194 32.08 -26.92 -23.94
N VAL A 195 32.09 -25.70 -24.48
CA VAL A 195 32.73 -25.42 -25.78
C VAL A 195 34.23 -25.71 -25.73
N ALA A 196 34.93 -25.24 -24.69
CA ALA A 196 36.34 -25.52 -24.49
C ALA A 196 36.63 -27.03 -24.38
N TYR A 197 35.79 -27.76 -23.63
CA TYR A 197 35.89 -29.21 -23.51
C TYR A 197 35.70 -29.93 -24.85
N LEU A 198 34.71 -29.53 -25.65
CA LEU A 198 34.45 -30.14 -26.95
C LEU A 198 35.62 -29.93 -27.92
N ILE A 199 36.21 -28.73 -27.95
CA ILE A 199 37.40 -28.44 -28.77
C ILE A 199 38.61 -29.26 -28.30
N GLY A 200 38.85 -29.30 -26.98
CA GLY A 200 39.93 -30.10 -26.40
C GLY A 200 39.78 -31.59 -26.71
N ARG A 201 38.57 -32.12 -26.56
CA ARG A 201 38.24 -33.52 -26.89
C ARG A 201 38.36 -33.81 -28.38
N ALA A 202 37.97 -32.87 -29.25
CA ALA A 202 38.11 -33.01 -30.69
C ALA A 202 39.58 -33.03 -31.14
N ARG A 203 40.46 -32.24 -30.49
CA ARG A 203 41.90 -32.22 -30.79
C ARG A 203 42.60 -33.48 -30.29
N ALA A 204 42.26 -33.99 -29.10
CA ALA A 204 42.85 -35.21 -28.54
C ALA A 204 42.56 -36.46 -29.41
N LYS A 205 41.37 -36.54 -30.02
CA LYS A 205 41.04 -37.63 -30.96
C LYS A 205 41.89 -37.65 -32.23
N ARG A 206 42.53 -36.54 -32.62
CA ARG A 206 43.40 -36.47 -33.81
C ARG A 206 44.87 -36.84 -33.51
N GLN A 207 45.25 -37.09 -32.26
CA GLN A 207 46.62 -37.41 -31.86
C GLN A 207 46.84 -38.92 -31.56
N GLY A 208 45.87 -39.78 -31.88
CA GLY A 208 45.83 -41.16 -31.40
C GLY A 208 46.17 -42.29 -32.37
N TYR A 209 46.63 -42.04 -33.60
CA TYR A 209 47.11 -43.11 -34.50
C TYR A 209 48.25 -42.60 -35.38
N ALA A 210 49.44 -42.47 -34.77
CA ALA A 210 50.69 -42.68 -35.50
C ALA A 210 51.10 -44.14 -35.21
N SER A 211 50.77 -44.98 -36.18
CA SER A 211 51.09 -46.40 -36.26
C SER A 211 52.60 -46.65 -36.25
N VAL A 212 53.04 -47.70 -35.55
CA VAL A 212 54.22 -48.51 -35.92
C VAL A 212 53.75 -49.64 -36.82
#